data_AF-A0A522X7Z1-F1
#
_entry.id   AF-A0A522X7Z1-F1
#
_cell.length_a   1.000
_cell.length_b   1.000
_cell.length_c   1.000
_cell.angle_alpha   90.00
_cell.angle_beta   90.00
_cell.angle_gamma   90.00
#
_symmetry.space_group_name_H-M   'P 1'
#
loop_
_entity.id
_entity.type
_entity.pdbx_description
1 polymer ?
#
loop_
_entity_poly.entity_id
_entity_poly.type
_entity_poly.pdbx_seq_one_letter_code
_entity_poly.pdbx_strand_id
1 'polypeptide(L)'
;ASTIESSCLLNYGVSFQVCEKVDVKGPNAHPLFNWLTAQLPGIFGRKVKWNFTKFLIGRDGTPLKRFAPLTKPERIDGDIRKALER
;
A
#
# COMPACT_ATOMS: atom_id res chain seq x y z
N ALA A 1 35.64 6.59 -4.50
CA ALA A 1 35.34 5.45 -3.62
C ALA A 1 34.09 4.77 -4.16
N SER A 2 34.27 3.62 -4.82
CA SER A 2 33.20 2.76 -5.30
C SER A 2 32.45 2.15 -4.10
N THR A 3 31.12 2.14 -4.15
CA THR A 3 30.24 0.96 -3.91
C THR A 3 28.79 1.45 -3.97
N ILE A 4 28.31 1.74 -5.19
CA ILE A 4 26.88 1.70 -5.53
C ILE A 4 26.71 0.37 -6.29
N GLU A 5 25.57 -0.32 -6.10
CA GLU A 5 25.05 -1.44 -6.92
C GLU A 5 25.10 -2.91 -6.41
N SER A 6 25.16 -3.23 -5.12
CA SER A 6 25.01 -4.66 -4.72
C SER A 6 24.18 -4.94 -3.47
N SER A 7 23.06 -4.22 -3.31
CA SER A 7 21.96 -4.62 -2.40
C SER A 7 20.57 -4.16 -2.88
N CYS A 8 20.46 -3.66 -4.12
CA CYS A 8 19.24 -3.03 -4.65
C CYS A 8 18.23 -4.00 -5.28
N LEU A 9 18.49 -5.31 -5.26
CA LEU A 9 17.49 -6.32 -5.63
C LEU A 9 17.25 -7.23 -4.44
N LEU A 10 16.56 -6.72 -3.41
CA LEU A 10 15.79 -7.57 -2.50
C LEU A 10 14.59 -8.13 -3.29
N ASN A 11 14.89 -8.97 -4.27
CA ASN A 11 13.89 -9.75 -4.98
C ASN A 11 13.43 -10.85 -4.03
N TYR A 12 12.38 -10.58 -3.25
CA TYR A 12 11.68 -11.57 -2.44
C TYR A 12 10.90 -12.60 -3.31
N GLY A 13 11.38 -12.90 -4.52
CA GLY A 13 10.67 -13.70 -5.52
C GLY A 13 9.41 -13.01 -6.07
N VAL A 14 9.29 -11.69 -5.92
CA VAL A 14 8.12 -10.91 -6.37
C VAL A 14 8.46 -10.12 -7.63
N SER A 15 7.47 -9.95 -8.52
CA SER A 15 7.61 -9.20 -9.77
C SER A 15 7.30 -7.70 -9.65
N PHE A 16 7.13 -7.21 -8.42
CA PHE A 16 6.78 -5.82 -8.12
C PHE A 16 7.82 -5.17 -7.20
N GLN A 17 7.90 -3.85 -7.24
CA GLN A 17 8.83 -3.08 -6.42
C GLN A 17 8.55 -3.25 -4.92
N VAL A 18 9.61 -3.54 -4.17
CA VAL A 18 9.61 -3.48 -2.71
C VAL A 18 10.33 -2.21 -2.27
N CYS A 19 9.69 -1.42 -1.42
CA CYS A 19 10.26 -0.18 -0.89
C CYS A 19 11.02 -0.43 0.42
N GLU A 20 11.75 0.58 0.88
CA GLU A 20 12.40 0.55 2.20
C GLU A 20 11.38 0.39 3.34
N LYS A 21 11.87 -0.10 4.48
CA LYS A 21 11.03 -0.31 5.67
C LYS A 21 10.70 1.02 6.34
N VAL A 22 9.41 1.35 6.42
CA VAL A 22 8.90 2.54 7.10
C VAL A 22 7.83 2.20 8.14
N ASP A 23 7.60 3.11 9.08
CA ASP A 23 6.48 3.01 10.01
C ASP A 23 5.17 3.40 9.31
N VAL A 24 4.13 2.58 9.47
CA VAL A 24 2.80 2.80 8.85
C VAL A 24 1.74 3.25 9.85
N LYS A 25 2.09 3.30 11.14
CA LYS A 25 1.23 3.69 12.25
C LYS A 25 2.06 4.28 13.39
N GLY A 26 1.45 5.18 14.17
CA GLY A 26 2.10 5.84 15.31
C GLY A 26 2.64 7.23 14.97
N PRO A 27 3.34 7.90 15.92
CA PRO A 27 3.81 9.28 15.76
C PRO A 27 4.78 9.47 14.58
N ASN A 28 5.56 8.44 14.25
CA ASN A 28 6.57 8.47 13.18
C ASN A 28 6.04 7.85 11.87
N ALA A 29 4.73 7.64 11.75
CA ALA A 29 4.17 7.03 10.55
C ALA A 29 4.48 7.89 9.32
N HIS A 30 4.93 7.23 8.26
CA HIS A 30 5.28 7.88 7.01
C HIS A 30 4.08 8.69 6.46
N PRO A 31 4.28 9.92 5.96
CA PRO A 31 3.20 10.83 5.57
C PRO A 31 2.18 10.22 4.61
N LEU A 32 2.64 9.39 3.66
CA LEU A 32 1.77 8.63 2.75
C LEU A 32 0.70 7.82 3.50
N PHE A 33 1.08 7.05 4.52
CA PHE A 33 0.13 6.20 5.25
C PHE A 33 -0.79 7.03 6.15
N ASN A 34 -0.33 8.14 6.70
CA ASN A 34 -1.18 9.09 7.42
C ASN A 34 -2.25 9.68 6.48
N TRP A 35 -1.85 10.09 5.29
CA TRP A 35 -2.75 10.63 4.28
C TRP A 35 -3.74 9.57 3.79
N LEU A 36 -3.26 8.40 3.37
CA LEU A 36 -4.12 7.30 2.87
C LEU A 36 -5.17 6.87 3.89
N THR A 37 -4.80 6.81 5.17
CA THR A 37 -5.73 6.41 6.23
C THR A 37 -6.68 7.50 6.68
N ALA A 38 -6.37 8.78 6.41
CA ALA A 38 -7.30 9.89 6.55
C ALA A 38 -8.32 9.91 5.41
N GLN A 39 -7.88 9.67 4.16
CA GLN A 39 -8.76 9.60 2.99
C GLN A 39 -9.65 8.35 2.99
N LEU A 40 -9.11 7.20 3.43
CA LEU A 40 -9.79 5.91 3.44
C LEU A 40 -9.80 5.34 4.88
N PRO A 41 -10.66 5.85 5.77
CA PRO A 41 -10.80 5.31 7.11
C PRO A 41 -11.29 3.86 7.05
N GLY A 42 -10.76 3.01 7.93
CA GLY A 42 -11.29 1.67 8.13
C GLY A 42 -12.50 1.70 9.06
N ILE A 43 -13.24 0.59 9.10
CA ILE A 43 -14.42 0.42 9.97
C ILE A 43 -14.09 0.72 11.45
N PHE A 44 -12.88 0.34 11.89
CA PHE A 44 -12.41 0.56 13.27
C PHE A 44 -11.41 1.73 13.36
N GLY A 45 -11.62 2.77 12.56
CA GLY A 45 -10.88 4.03 12.56
C GLY A 45 -9.73 4.09 11.54
N ARG A 46 -8.88 5.11 11.73
CA ARG A 46 -7.84 5.50 10.76
C ARG A 46 -6.52 4.72 10.91
N LYS A 47 -6.37 3.77 11.82
CA LYS A 47 -5.07 3.08 11.98
C LYS A 47 -4.92 1.91 11.01
N VAL A 48 -3.72 1.70 10.46
CA VAL A 48 -3.34 0.40 9.85
C VAL A 48 -3.31 -0.64 10.97
N LYS A 49 -4.17 -1.65 10.88
CA LYS A 49 -4.40 -2.62 11.98
C LYS A 49 -3.36 -3.73 11.99
N TRP A 50 -3.02 -4.25 10.82
CA TRP A 50 -2.14 -5.41 10.66
C TRP A 50 -1.44 -5.41 9.30
N ASN A 51 -0.47 -6.31 9.16
CA ASN A 51 0.22 -6.61 7.90
C ASN A 51 -0.79 -6.96 6.80
N PHE A 52 -0.42 -6.67 5.55
CA PHE A 52 -1.27 -6.88 4.37
C PHE A 52 -2.56 -6.04 4.34
N THR A 53 -2.59 -4.86 4.96
CA THR A 53 -3.60 -3.84 4.62
C THR A 53 -3.29 -3.32 3.21
N LYS A 54 -4.30 -3.26 2.32
CA LYS A 54 -4.10 -2.81 0.92
C LYS A 54 -4.87 -1.54 0.63
N PHE A 55 -4.32 -0.70 -0.23
CA PHE A 55 -4.94 0.51 -0.74
C PHE A 55 -4.94 0.47 -2.27
N LEU A 56 -6.07 0.81 -2.89
CA LEU A 56 -6.20 0.99 -4.33
C LEU A 56 -6.24 2.48 -4.63
N ILE A 57 -5.34 2.91 -5.51
CA ILE A 57 -5.19 4.29 -5.96
C ILE A 57 -5.48 4.33 -7.46
N GLY A 58 -6.25 5.33 -7.90
CA GLY A 58 -6.59 5.55 -9.30
C GLY A 58 -5.43 6.09 -10.12
N ARG A 59 -5.58 6.08 -11.45
CA ARG A 59 -4.55 6.58 -12.39
C ARG A 59 -4.23 8.06 -12.22
N ASP A 60 -5.19 8.82 -11.70
CA ASP A 60 -5.11 10.24 -11.36
C ASP A 60 -4.51 10.50 -9.96
N GLY A 61 -4.16 9.46 -9.22
CA GLY A 61 -3.68 9.56 -7.84
C GLY A 61 -4.78 9.56 -6.78
N THR A 62 -6.06 9.47 -7.15
CA THR A 62 -7.17 9.49 -6.20
C THR A 62 -7.24 8.18 -5.39
N PRO A 63 -7.28 8.21 -4.04
CA PRO A 63 -7.51 7.01 -3.23
C PRO A 63 -8.91 6.47 -3.44
N LEU A 64 -9.02 5.25 -3.98
CA LEU A 64 -10.30 4.66 -4.35
C LEU A 64 -10.88 3.78 -3.25
N LYS A 65 -10.04 2.91 -2.65
CA LYS A 65 -10.52 1.92 -1.70
C LYS A 65 -9.42 1.38 -0.79
N ARG A 66 -9.80 1.02 0.44
CA ARG A 66 -8.95 0.34 1.40
C ARG A 66 -9.51 -1.05 1.69
N PHE A 67 -8.63 -2.05 1.72
CA PHE A 67 -8.98 -3.45 1.98
C PHE A 67 -8.35 -3.95 3.27
N ALA A 68 -9.12 -4.76 4.01
CA ALA A 68 -8.67 -5.37 5.25
C ALA A 68 -7.54 -6.40 5.00
N PRO A 69 -6.70 -6.67 6.02
CA PRO A 69 -5.70 -7.73 5.99
C PRO A 69 -6.20 -9.07 5.43
N LEU A 70 -7.39 -9.49 5.87
CA LEU A 70 -8.01 -10.76 5.49
C LEU A 70 -8.67 -10.76 4.10
N THR A 71 -8.69 -9.62 3.39
CA THR A 71 -9.18 -9.58 2.02
C THR A 71 -8.17 -10.27 1.11
N LYS A 72 -8.57 -11.42 0.56
CA LYS A 72 -7.78 -12.16 -0.42
C LYS A 72 -7.62 -11.37 -1.73
N PRO A 73 -6.47 -11.44 -2.41
CA PRO A 73 -6.21 -10.68 -3.64
C PRO A 73 -7.25 -10.90 -4.74
N GLU A 74 -7.79 -12.11 -4.90
CA GLU A 74 -8.74 -12.44 -5.96
C GLU A 74 -10.06 -11.65 -5.80
N ARG A 75 -10.39 -11.27 -4.56
CA ARG A 75 -11.58 -10.44 -4.28
C ARG A 75 -11.39 -8.97 -4.64
N ILE A 76 -10.19 -8.56 -5.03
CA ILE A 76 -9.83 -7.17 -5.40
C ILE A 76 -9.89 -6.97 -6.91
N ASP A 77 -9.85 -8.05 -7.72
CA ASP A 77 -9.79 -7.99 -9.19
C ASP A 77 -10.89 -7.12 -9.80
N GLY A 78 -12.14 -7.27 -9.35
CA GLY A 78 -13.25 -6.46 -9.82
C GLY A 78 -13.14 -4.96 -9.50
N ASP A 79 -12.53 -4.59 -8.36
CA ASP A 79 -12.26 -3.18 -8.04
C ASP A 79 -11.12 -2.63 -8.90
N ILE A 80 -10.10 -3.44 -9.22
CA ILE A 80 -9.00 -3.05 -10.11
C ILE A 80 -9.50 -2.81 -11.53
N ARG A 81 -10.31 -3.72 -12.09
CA ARG A 81 -10.89 -3.55 -13.44
C ARG A 81 -11.66 -2.24 -13.57
N LYS A 82 -12.53 -1.96 -12.59
CA LYS A 82 -13.28 -0.69 -12.52
C LYS A 82 -12.37 0.53 -12.42
N ALA A 83 -11.22 0.42 -11.74
CA ALA A 83 -10.25 1.51 -11.65
C ALA A 83 -9.52 1.76 -12.98
N LEU A 84 -9.38 0.76 -13.85
CA LEU A 84 -8.77 0.90 -15.18
C LEU A 84 -9.71 1.52 -16.22
N GLU A 85 -11.02 1.44 -15.99
CA GLU A 85 -12.05 2.06 -16.85
C GLU A 85 -12.23 3.56 -16.60
N ARG A 86 -11.64 4.09 -15.51
CA ARG A 86 -11.63 5.51 -15.14
C ARG A 86 -10.41 6.22 -15.72
#